data_AF-A0A2E9SSW4-F1
#
_entry.id   AF-A0A2E9SSW4-F1
#
_cell.length_a   1.000
_cell.length_b   1.000
_cell.length_c   1.000
_cell.angle_alpha   90.00
_cell.angle_beta   90.00
_cell.angle_gamma   90.00
#
_symmetry.space_group_name_H-M   'P 1'
#
loop_
_entity.id
_entity.type
_entity.pdbx_description
1 polymer ?
#
loop_
_entity_poly.entity_id
_entity_poly.type
_entity_poly.pdbx_seq_one_letter_code
_entity_poly.pdbx_strand_id
1 'polypeptide(L)' 'MAISFRVNYPIAIALLSFSASAAELETERFIINIESRCAEGEVSCNQMTYHGTSKATGNSIMLEGSSWHTLCADGDTP' A
#
# COMPACT_ATOMS: atom_id res chain seq x y z
N MET A 1 -15.26 0.93 18.71
CA MET A 1 -15.15 2.18 19.50
C MET A 1 -15.54 3.32 18.57
N ALA A 2 -16.79 3.79 18.65
CA ALA A 2 -17.30 4.84 17.77
C ALA A 2 -17.16 6.20 18.48
N ILE A 3 -16.41 7.12 17.90
CA ILE A 3 -16.24 8.48 18.42
C ILE A 3 -17.21 9.38 17.66
N SER A 4 -18.24 9.86 18.36
CA SER A 4 -19.23 10.80 17.82
C SER A 4 -18.65 12.21 17.78
N PHE A 5 -18.34 12.74 16.59
CA PHE A 5 -17.96 14.15 16.41
C PHE A 5 -19.20 14.98 16.06
N ARG A 6 -19.60 15.90 16.95
CA ARG A 6 -20.54 16.98 16.61
C ARG A 6 -19.78 18.08 15.88
N VAL A 7 -20.22 18.45 14.68
CA VAL A 7 -19.64 19.50 13.83
C VAL A 7 -20.61 20.70 13.77
N ASN A 8 -20.15 21.89 14.13
CA ASN A 8 -20.88 23.17 14.01
C ASN A 8 -20.09 24.12 13.08
N TYR A 9 -20.72 24.57 11.99
CA TYR A 9 -20.23 25.30 10.79
C TYR A 9 -19.65 26.72 11.05
N PRO A 10 -18.86 27.39 10.15
CA PRO A 10 -18.25 27.01 8.86
C PRO A 10 -16.72 27.30 8.84
N ILE A 11 -15.87 26.28 8.93
CA ILE A 11 -14.48 26.41 8.51
C ILE A 11 -14.32 25.39 7.39
N ALA A 12 -13.97 25.87 6.20
CA ALA A 12 -13.73 25.04 5.04
C ALA A 12 -12.58 24.07 5.34
N ILE A 13 -12.92 22.81 5.67
CA ILE A 13 -11.99 21.70 5.71
C ILE A 13 -11.93 21.15 4.29
N ALA A 14 -11.05 21.75 3.48
CA ALA A 14 -10.52 21.07 2.32
C ALA A 14 -9.45 20.06 2.76
N LEU A 15 -9.31 18.98 1.99
CA LEU A 15 -8.40 17.83 2.11
C LEU A 15 -8.97 16.60 2.83
N LEU A 16 -9.93 15.94 2.20
CA LEU A 16 -10.04 14.48 2.29
C LEU A 16 -9.62 13.87 0.95
N SER A 17 -8.30 13.82 0.72
CA SER A 17 -7.72 12.92 -0.26
C SER A 17 -7.21 11.70 0.50
N PHE A 18 -8.12 10.79 0.86
CA PHE A 18 -7.73 9.45 1.30
C PHE A 18 -7.77 8.54 0.08
N SER A 19 -6.60 8.33 -0.52
CA SER A 19 -6.45 7.34 -1.59
C SER A 19 -5.10 6.64 -1.41
N ALA A 20 -4.95 5.98 -0.26
CA ALA A 20 -3.93 4.95 -0.10
C ALA A 20 -4.60 3.60 -0.41
N SER A 21 -4.59 3.20 -1.68
CA SER A 21 -4.93 1.83 -2.09
C SER A 21 -3.71 0.95 -1.90
N ALA A 22 -3.37 0.68 -0.64
CA ALA A 22 -2.41 -0.36 -0.33
C ALA A 22 -3.11 -1.72 -0.46
N ALA A 23 -2.55 -2.62 -1.26
CA ALA A 23 -3.09 -3.97 -1.34
C ALA A 23 -2.74 -4.71 -0.05
N GLU A 24 -3.77 -4.99 0.77
CA GLU A 24 -3.62 -5.82 1.95
C GLU A 24 -3.82 -7.29 1.57
N LEU A 25 -2.82 -8.11 1.87
CA LEU A 25 -2.88 -9.56 1.77
C LEU A 25 -2.91 -10.14 3.19
N GLU A 26 -4.08 -10.61 3.59
CA GLU A 26 -4.24 -11.37 4.83
C GLU A 26 -3.99 -12.86 4.57
N THR A 27 -3.07 -13.44 5.33
CA THR A 27 -2.80 -14.89 5.32
C THR A 27 -3.14 -15.48 6.68
N GLU A 28 -3.05 -16.80 6.85
CA GLU A 28 -3.27 -17.43 8.16
C GLU A 28 -2.38 -16.84 9.27
N ARG A 29 -1.13 -16.49 8.94
CA ARG A 29 -0.11 -16.12 9.92
C ARG A 29 0.33 -14.65 9.87
N PHE A 30 0.06 -13.94 8.79
CA PHE A 30 0.57 -12.59 8.56
C PHE A 30 -0.48 -11.67 7.97
N ILE A 31 -0.36 -10.39 8.30
CA ILE A 31 -0.98 -9.28 7.57
C ILE A 31 0.13 -8.61 6.78
N ILE A 32 -0.02 -8.58 5.45
CA ILE A 32 0.99 -8.06 4.53
C ILE A 32 0.39 -6.85 3.81
N ASN A 33 1.17 -5.78 3.73
CA ASN A 33 0.84 -4.59 2.96
C ASN A 33 2.01 -4.29 2.02
N ILE A 34 1.71 -4.09 0.74
CA ILE A 34 2.68 -3.72 -0.29
C ILE A 34 2.28 -2.38 -0.89
N GLU A 35 3.20 -1.42 -0.84
CA GLU A 35 3.01 -0.06 -1.34
C GLU A 35 3.95 0.20 -2.51
N SER A 36 3.39 0.66 -3.64
CA SER A 36 4.14 1.25 -4.74
C SER A 36 4.11 2.77 -4.60
N ARG A 37 5.29 3.40 -4.55
CA ARG A 37 5.43 4.87 -4.56
C ARG A 37 5.82 5.43 -5.93
N CYS A 38 5.61 4.64 -6.97
CA CYS A 38 5.92 4.99 -8.35
C CYS A 38 4.73 5.67 -9.05
N ALA A 39 4.99 6.31 -10.19
CA ALA A 39 3.94 6.98 -10.94
C ALA A 39 2.93 5.97 -11.52
N GLU A 40 1.68 6.39 -11.68
CA GLU A 40 0.68 5.55 -12.35
C GLU A 40 1.14 5.22 -13.78
N GLY A 41 1.06 3.94 -14.16
CA GLY A 41 1.52 3.45 -15.45
C GLY A 41 3.01 3.07 -15.51
N GLU A 42 3.76 3.27 -14.43
CA GLU A 42 5.15 2.80 -14.34
C GLU A 42 5.19 1.28 -14.15
N VAL A 43 5.64 0.58 -15.19
CA VAL A 43 5.73 -0.89 -15.20
C VAL A 43 6.90 -1.38 -14.32
N SER A 44 8.02 -0.64 -14.35
CA SER A 44 9.23 -0.94 -13.57
C SER A 44 9.34 0.02 -12.38
N CYS A 45 8.76 -0.33 -11.23
CA CYS A 45 8.81 0.51 -10.04
C CYS A 45 10.01 0.17 -9.14
N ASN A 46 10.89 1.14 -8.87
CA ASN A 46 12.03 0.97 -7.95
C ASN A 46 11.78 1.43 -6.51
N GLN A 47 10.53 1.80 -6.20
CA GLN A 47 10.14 2.39 -4.92
C GLN A 47 9.00 1.58 -4.27
N MET A 48 9.19 0.27 -4.16
CA MET A 48 8.27 -0.64 -3.48
C MET A 48 8.60 -0.71 -1.99
N THR A 49 7.58 -0.80 -1.15
CA THR A 49 7.72 -1.05 0.29
C THR A 49 6.85 -2.24 0.70
N TYR A 50 7.44 -3.19 1.41
CA TYR A 50 6.74 -4.33 2.03
C TYR A 50 6.65 -4.10 3.53
N HIS A 51 5.44 -4.24 4.08
CA HIS A 51 5.17 -4.29 5.51
C HIS A 51 4.56 -5.64 5.86
N GLY A 52 5.26 -6.42 6.68
CA GLY A 52 4.79 -7.74 7.11
C GLY A 52 4.63 -7.79 8.62
N THR A 53 3.41 -8.04 9.08
CA THR A 53 3.08 -8.12 10.51
C THR A 53 2.67 -9.55 10.89
N SER A 54 3.39 -10.14 11.85
CA SER A 54 3.09 -11.48 12.39
C SER A 54 1.84 -11.42 13.26
N LYS A 55 0.83 -12.26 12.95
CA LYS A 55 -0.38 -12.37 13.78
C LYS A 55 -0.12 -13.01 15.14
N ALA A 56 0.89 -13.88 15.23
CA ALA A 56 1.23 -14.58 16.47
C ALA A 56 1.91 -13.67 17.50
N THR A 57 2.70 -12.70 17.04
CA THR A 57 3.56 -11.89 17.92
C THR A 57 3.31 -10.38 17.82
N GLY A 58 2.58 -9.91 16.81
CA GLY A 58 2.41 -8.48 16.52
C GLY A 58 3.64 -7.79 15.93
N ASN A 59 4.81 -8.43 15.95
CA ASN A 59 6.04 -7.88 15.37
C ASN A 59 5.89 -7.62 13.87
N SER A 60 6.46 -6.50 13.43
CA SER A 60 6.42 -6.06 12.04
C SER A 60 7.83 -5.88 11.49
N ILE A 61 7.99 -6.13 10.19
CA ILE A 61 9.19 -5.79 9.42
C ILE A 61 8.81 -4.89 8.24
N MET A 62 9.75 -4.03 7.86
CA MET A 62 9.67 -3.20 6.67
C MET A 62 10.85 -3.51 5.75
N LEU A 63 10.58 -3.75 4.47
CA LEU A 63 11.59 -3.96 3.44
C LEU A 63 11.36 -3.00 2.28
N GLU A 64 12.44 -2.43 1.76
CA GLU A 64 12.41 -1.64 0.53
C GLU A 64 12.87 -2.50 -0.64
N GLY A 65 12.26 -2.29 -1.82
CA GLY A 65 12.59 -3.07 -3.01
C GLY A 65 12.12 -2.43 -4.30
N SER A 66 12.25 -3.20 -5.37
CA SER A 66 11.83 -2.86 -6.72
C SER A 66 10.94 -3.97 -7.31
N SER A 67 10.09 -3.62 -8.27
CA SER A 67 9.39 -4.61 -9.08
C SER A 67 10.39 -5.35 -9.97
N TRP A 68 10.13 -6.62 -10.18
CA TRP A 68 10.88 -7.43 -11.11
C TRP A 68 9.92 -8.08 -12.09
N HIS A 69 10.28 -8.03 -13.37
CA HIS A 69 9.49 -8.56 -14.46
C HIS A 69 10.42 -9.06 -15.56
N THR A 70 9.94 -10.01 -16.35
CA THR A 70 10.65 -10.60 -17.49
C THR A 70 9.84 -10.38 -18.74
N LEU A 71 10.50 -10.19 -19.87
CA LEU A 71 9.81 -10.11 -21.15
C LEU A 71 8.87 -11.31 -21.34
N CYS A 72 7.67 -11.01 -21.80
CA CYS A 72 6.70 -11.99 -22.24
C CYS A 72 7.23 -12.77 -23.45
N ALA A 73 6.51 -13.81 -23.87
CA ALA A 73 6.93 -14.65 -24.99
C ALA A 73 7.05 -13.91 -26.34
N ASP A 74 6.46 -12.72 -26.45
CA ASP A 74 6.57 -11.81 -27.59
C ASP A 74 7.93 -11.09 -27.66
N GLY A 75 8.67 -11.05 -26.55
CA GLY A 75 9.97 -10.37 -26.43
C GLY A 75 9.89 -8.85 -26.30
N ASP A 76 8.68 -8.26 -26.30
CA ASP A 76 8.48 -6.81 -26.31
C ASP A 76 7.78 -6.30 -25.04
N THR A 77 6.87 -7.09 -24.47
CA THR A 77 6.07 -6.67 -23.31
C THR A 77 6.77 -7.08 -22.00
N PRO A 78 7.02 -6.17 -21.04
CA PRO A 78 7.57 -6.51 -19.72
C PRO A 78 6.58 -7.27 -18.83
#